data_AF-A0A925QLE2-F1
#
_entry.id   AF-A0A925QLE2-F1
#
_cell.length_a   1.000
_cell.length_b   1.000
_cell.length_c   1.000
_cell.angle_alpha   90.00
_cell.angle_beta   90.00
_cell.angle_gamma   90.00
#
_symmetry.space_group_name_H-M   'P 1'
#
loop_
_entity.id
_entity.type
_entity.pdbx_description
1 polymer ?
#
loop_
_entity_poly.entity_id
_entity_poly.type
_entity_poly.pdbx_seq_one_letter_code
_entity_poly.pdbx_strand_id
1 'polypeptide(L)'
;MAARSIASLTLSFGLVSIPVKLYSATESASGIKFNLLAKDGSRLKQQYVSEKDQAVVPRAEMVKGYEFEKDRFVLFTAIELKALEESSSPAIEITAFIPEKSIDPLFYDKAYLLAPDKRGGKPYELLAQAMRKSGRCALA
;
A
#
# COMPACT_ATOMS: atom_id res chain seq x y z
N MET A 1 -9.93 18.50 5.11
CA MET A 1 -10.42 17.12 5.41
C MET A 1 -9.54 16.51 6.50
N ALA A 2 -10.06 15.62 7.33
CA ALA A 2 -9.23 14.92 8.32
C ALA A 2 -8.25 13.98 7.60
N ALA A 3 -6.99 13.95 8.03
CA ALA A 3 -5.97 13.07 7.45
C ALA A 3 -6.40 11.59 7.58
N ARG A 4 -6.47 10.89 6.45
CA ARG A 4 -6.84 9.46 6.41
C ARG A 4 -5.59 8.60 6.38
N SER A 5 -5.47 7.69 7.33
CA SER A 5 -4.40 6.68 7.33
C SER A 5 -4.58 5.73 6.13
N ILE A 6 -3.48 5.42 5.47
CA ILE A 6 -3.39 4.43 4.40
C ILE A 6 -3.40 3.02 5.00
N ALA A 7 -2.59 2.82 6.04
CA ALA A 7 -2.41 1.52 6.70
C ALA A 7 -2.10 1.68 8.19
N SER A 8 -2.45 0.65 8.96
CA SER A 8 -1.95 0.43 10.33
C SER A 8 -0.79 -0.56 10.25
N LEU A 9 0.37 -0.17 10.78
CA LEU A 9 1.60 -0.94 10.72
C LEU A 9 2.23 -1.04 12.11
N THR A 10 3.21 -1.93 12.24
CA THR A 10 4.02 -2.05 13.46
C THR A 10 5.45 -1.69 13.14
N LEU A 11 6.02 -0.70 13.83
CA LEU A 11 7.44 -0.38 13.74
C LEU A 11 8.20 -1.22 14.76
N SER A 12 9.15 -2.04 14.29
CA SER A 12 9.91 -2.98 15.12
C SER A 12 11.40 -2.78 15.02
N PHE A 13 12.11 -2.93 16.14
CA PHE A 13 13.57 -2.98 16.18
C PHE A 13 14.03 -3.77 17.41
N GLY A 14 14.79 -4.84 17.19
CA GLY A 14 15.16 -5.78 18.26
C GLY A 14 13.93 -6.32 18.98
N LEU A 15 13.76 -5.96 20.25
CA LEU A 15 12.63 -6.38 21.10
C LEU A 15 11.52 -5.32 21.25
N VAL A 16 11.66 -4.17 20.58
CA VAL A 16 10.71 -3.06 20.67
C VAL A 16 9.73 -3.15 19.51
N SER A 17 8.45 -2.99 19.82
CA SER A 17 7.35 -3.00 18.86
C SER A 17 6.40 -1.84 19.16
N ILE A 18 6.19 -0.97 18.17
CA ILE A 18 5.44 0.28 18.31
C ILE A 18 4.35 0.31 17.24
N PRO A 19 3.05 0.30 17.62
CA PRO A 19 1.98 0.41 16.64
C PRO A 19 1.92 1.83 16.08
N VAL A 20 1.91 1.94 14.75
CA VAL A 20 1.92 3.21 14.01
C VAL A 20 0.89 3.19 12.89
N LYS A 21 0.55 4.38 12.40
CA LYS A 21 -0.29 4.61 11.22
C LYS A 21 0.49 5.37 10.18
N LEU A 22 0.35 4.92 8.93
CA LEU A 22 0.94 5.53 7.76
C LEU A 22 -0.05 6.50 7.11
N TYR A 23 0.39 7.71 6.84
CA TYR A 23 -0.37 8.75 6.15
C TYR A 23 0.40 9.19 4.91
N SER A 24 -0.31 9.50 3.82
CA SER A 24 0.32 10.10 2.64
C SER A 24 0.82 11.50 2.99
N ALA A 25 2.09 11.83 2.71
CA ALA A 25 2.57 13.20 2.86
C ALA A 25 2.10 14.09 1.70
N THR A 26 1.75 13.49 0.56
CA THR A 26 1.28 14.17 -0.65
C THR A 26 -0.18 13.84 -0.92
N GLU A 27 -1.00 14.86 -1.16
CA GLU A 27 -2.42 14.69 -1.47
C GLU A 27 -2.60 14.55 -2.99
N SER A 28 -2.74 13.32 -3.49
CA SER A 28 -3.14 13.05 -4.88
C SER A 28 -4.67 13.06 -5.08
N ALA A 29 -5.43 13.40 -4.03
CA ALA A 29 -6.89 13.30 -4.00
C ALA A 29 -7.63 14.51 -4.61
N SER A 30 -6.92 15.52 -5.11
CA SER A 30 -7.54 16.70 -5.75
C SER A 30 -8.04 16.45 -7.18
N GLY A 31 -7.93 15.21 -7.69
CA GLY A 31 -8.51 14.84 -8.98
C GLY A 31 -10.05 14.82 -8.94
N ILE A 32 -10.68 15.62 -9.79
CA ILE A 32 -12.14 15.56 -10.02
C ILE A 32 -12.48 14.14 -10.51
N LYS A 33 -13.34 13.42 -9.78
CA LYS A 33 -13.82 12.09 -10.17
C LYS A 33 -15.19 12.20 -10.81
N PHE A 34 -15.32 11.63 -12.00
CA PHE A 34 -16.59 11.55 -12.71
C PHE A 34 -17.23 10.18 -12.49
N ASN A 35 -18.55 10.15 -12.37
CA ASN A 35 -19.31 8.91 -12.46
C ASN A 35 -19.76 8.74 -13.91
N LEU A 36 -19.74 7.51 -14.41
CA LEU A 36 -20.30 7.21 -15.73
C LEU A 36 -21.83 7.18 -15.62
N LEU A 37 -22.47 8.05 -16.40
CA LEU A 37 -23.92 8.16 -16.50
C LEU A 37 -24.35 7.86 -17.94
N ALA A 38 -25.52 7.26 -18.10
CA ALA A 38 -26.20 7.24 -19.38
C ALA A 38 -26.67 8.65 -19.76
N LYS A 39 -27.08 8.85 -21.01
CA LYS A 39 -27.54 10.17 -21.50
C LYS A 39 -28.75 10.72 -20.73
N ASP A 40 -29.52 9.83 -20.10
CA ASP A 40 -30.67 10.16 -19.25
C ASP A 40 -30.29 10.52 -17.80
N GLY A 41 -28.99 10.48 -17.45
CA GLY A 41 -28.48 10.77 -16.12
C GLY A 41 -28.47 9.57 -15.16
N SER A 42 -28.90 8.39 -15.59
CA SER A 42 -28.87 7.18 -14.75
C SER A 42 -27.44 6.62 -14.59
N ARG A 43 -27.15 6.02 -13.43
CA ARG A 43 -25.83 5.44 -13.13
C ARG A 43 -25.61 4.12 -13.87
N LEU A 44 -24.46 4.00 -14.53
CA LEU A 44 -24.08 2.77 -15.23
C LEU A 44 -23.41 1.75 -14.29
N LYS A 45 -23.61 0.46 -14.59
CA LYS A 45 -22.90 -0.66 -13.98
C LYS A 45 -22.00 -1.32 -15.03
N GLN A 46 -20.76 -1.62 -14.66
CA GLN A 46 -19.82 -2.33 -15.52
C GLN A 46 -19.98 -3.85 -15.33
N GLN A 47 -19.97 -4.60 -16.43
CA GLN A 47 -20.04 -6.05 -16.44
C GLN A 47 -18.93 -6.61 -17.34
N TYR A 48 -18.42 -7.79 -17.00
CA TYR A 48 -17.49 -8.54 -17.85
C TYR A 48 -18.29 -9.60 -18.60
N VAL A 49 -18.10 -9.69 -19.91
CA VAL A 49 -18.81 -10.62 -20.79
C VAL A 49 -17.77 -11.47 -21.51
N SER A 50 -17.95 -12.79 -21.50
CA SER A 50 -17.05 -13.71 -22.19
C SER A 50 -17.25 -13.61 -23.70
N GLU A 51 -16.16 -13.53 -24.46
CA GLU A 51 -16.22 -13.39 -25.92
C GLU A 51 -16.81 -14.61 -26.63
N LYS A 52 -16.65 -15.80 -26.04
CA LYS A 52 -17.03 -17.08 -26.65
C LYS A 52 -18.54 -17.32 -26.64
N ASP A 53 -19.16 -17.06 -25.50
CA ASP A 53 -20.53 -17.44 -25.16
C ASP A 53 -21.43 -16.24 -24.86
N GLN A 54 -20.87 -15.01 -24.90
CA GLN A 54 -21.58 -13.75 -24.64
C GLN A 54 -22.30 -13.72 -23.27
N ALA A 55 -21.89 -14.60 -22.36
CA ALA A 55 -22.43 -14.70 -21.02
C ALA A 55 -21.70 -13.73 -20.10
N VAL A 56 -22.44 -13.18 -19.13
CA VAL A 56 -21.89 -12.32 -18.08
C VAL A 56 -21.09 -13.19 -17.11
N VAL A 57 -19.82 -12.86 -16.92
CA VAL A 57 -18.93 -13.61 -16.03
C VAL A 57 -18.84 -12.91 -14.67
N PRO A 58 -19.25 -13.58 -13.57
CA PRO A 58 -19.07 -13.06 -12.22
C PRO A 58 -17.59 -12.95 -11.86
N ARG A 59 -17.24 -11.92 -11.08
CA ARG A 59 -15.86 -11.70 -10.63
C ARG A 59 -15.23 -12.89 -9.90
N ALA A 60 -16.04 -13.74 -9.25
CA ALA A 60 -15.57 -14.93 -8.54
C ALA A 60 -15.10 -16.06 -9.49
N GLU A 61 -15.59 -16.08 -10.72
CA GLU A 61 -15.24 -17.08 -11.74
C GLU A 61 -14.11 -16.60 -12.65
N MET A 62 -13.70 -15.34 -12.51
CA MET A 62 -12.60 -14.76 -13.28
C MET A 62 -11.24 -15.26 -12.76
N VAL A 63 -10.39 -15.70 -13.67
CA VAL A 63 -8.99 -16.07 -13.41
C VAL A 63 -8.05 -15.12 -14.14
N LYS A 64 -6.81 -14.98 -13.65
CA LYS A 64 -5.79 -14.20 -14.37
C LYS A 64 -5.05 -15.12 -15.34
N GLY A 65 -4.99 -14.76 -16.61
CA GLY A 65 -4.18 -15.45 -17.62
C GLY A 65 -2.96 -14.62 -18.01
N TYR A 66 -1.81 -15.26 -18.18
CA TYR A 66 -0.63 -14.66 -18.81
C TYR A 66 -0.40 -15.31 -20.17
N GLU A 67 -0.38 -14.49 -21.22
CA GLU A 67 -0.09 -14.94 -22.58
C GLU A 67 1.42 -15.15 -22.74
N PHE A 68 1.84 -16.41 -22.86
CA PHE A 68 3.27 -16.73 -23.06
C PHE A 68 3.61 -16.95 -24.53
N GLU A 69 2.59 -17.27 -25.34
CA GLU A 69 2.65 -17.29 -26.79
C GLU A 69 1.29 -16.89 -27.35
N LYS A 70 1.25 -16.49 -28.64
CA LYS A 70 0.02 -16.07 -29.30
C LYS A 70 -1.11 -17.08 -29.08
N ASP A 71 -2.20 -16.61 -28.47
CA ASP A 71 -3.40 -17.40 -28.15
C ASP A 71 -3.15 -18.56 -27.15
N ARG A 72 -2.02 -18.57 -26.44
CA ARG A 72 -1.68 -19.56 -25.39
C ARG A 72 -1.48 -18.87 -24.04
N PHE A 73 -2.33 -19.24 -23.07
CA PHE A 73 -2.37 -18.62 -21.75
C PHE A 73 -2.02 -19.61 -20.64
N VAL A 74 -1.18 -19.19 -19.70
CA VAL A 74 -1.06 -19.84 -18.39
C VAL A 74 -2.06 -19.18 -17.44
N LEU A 75 -2.91 -19.99 -16.83
CA LEU A 75 -3.90 -19.52 -15.86
C LEU A 75 -3.31 -19.54 -14.46
N PHE A 76 -3.55 -18.45 -13.72
CA PHE A 76 -3.20 -18.32 -12.32
C PHE A 76 -4.47 -18.15 -11.49
N THR A 77 -4.61 -19.00 -10.49
CA THR A 77 -5.65 -18.85 -9.48
C THR A 77 -5.29 -17.71 -8.52
N ALA A 78 -6.31 -17.14 -7.87
CA ALA A 78 -6.09 -16.12 -6.83
C ALA A 78 -5.26 -16.66 -5.66
N ILE A 79 -5.30 -17.97 -5.39
CA ILE A 79 -4.55 -18.62 -4.31
C ILE A 79 -3.07 -18.71 -4.67
N GLU A 80 -2.73 -19.15 -5.88
CA GLU A 80 -1.33 -19.23 -6.35
C GLU A 80 -0.68 -17.85 -6.39
N LEU A 81 -1.39 -16.83 -6.88
CA LEU A 81 -0.89 -15.45 -6.86
C LEU A 81 -0.66 -14.96 -5.43
N LYS A 82 -1.57 -15.28 -4.51
CA LYS A 82 -1.41 -14.90 -3.10
C LYS A 82 -0.25 -15.64 -2.41
N ALA A 83 0.07 -16.86 -2.85
CA ALA A 83 1.22 -17.61 -2.37
C ALA A 83 2.55 -17.08 -2.95
N LEU A 84 2.52 -16.55 -4.17
CA LEU A 84 3.65 -15.88 -4.83
C LEU A 84 3.93 -14.48 -4.30
N GLU A 85 2.89 -13.76 -3.86
CA GLU A 85 3.03 -12.51 -3.12
C GLU A 85 3.69 -12.82 -1.77
N GLU A 86 5.01 -12.83 -1.78
CA GLU A 86 5.88 -13.00 -0.63
C GLU A 86 5.34 -12.18 0.54
N SER A 87 5.21 -12.82 1.70
CA SER A 87 4.48 -12.34 2.87
C SER A 87 4.87 -10.91 3.23
N SER A 88 4.13 -9.94 2.69
CA SER A 88 4.27 -8.53 3.04
C SER A 88 3.78 -8.42 4.48
N SER A 89 4.72 -8.55 5.42
CA SER A 89 4.44 -8.34 6.83
C SER A 89 4.02 -6.89 7.00
N PRO A 90 2.92 -6.59 7.71
CA PRO A 90 2.49 -5.23 8.01
C PRO A 90 3.40 -4.57 9.07
N ALA A 91 4.71 -4.82 9.00
CA ALA A 91 5.71 -4.37 9.93
C ALA A 91 6.85 -3.64 9.19
N ILE A 92 7.29 -2.53 9.77
CA ILE A 92 8.46 -1.77 9.35
C ILE A 92 9.58 -2.17 10.30
N GLU A 93 10.52 -2.99 9.83
CA GLU A 93 11.64 -3.46 10.64
C GLU A 93 12.86 -2.55 10.47
N ILE A 94 13.20 -1.78 11.50
CA ILE A 94 14.38 -0.93 11.46
C ILE A 94 15.62 -1.83 11.54
N THR A 95 16.39 -1.83 10.46
CA THR A 95 17.65 -2.56 10.35
C THR A 95 18.82 -1.76 10.94
N ALA A 96 18.82 -0.43 10.79
CA ALA A 96 19.92 0.42 11.26
C ALA A 96 19.49 1.87 11.55
N PHE A 97 20.29 2.56 12.38
CA PHE A 97 20.19 4.00 12.57
C PHE A 97 21.42 4.68 11.97
N ILE A 98 21.22 5.46 10.92
CA ILE A 98 22.29 6.09 10.14
C ILE A 98 22.20 7.62 10.26
N PRO A 99 23.28 8.37 9.97
CA PRO A 99 23.21 9.83 9.95
C PRO A 99 22.19 10.33 8.91
N GLU A 100 21.44 11.39 9.23
CA GLU A 100 20.36 11.89 8.36
C GLU A 100 20.79 12.19 6.91
N LYS A 101 22.04 12.66 6.72
CA LYS A 101 22.60 13.02 5.41
C LYS A 101 23.31 11.87 4.69
N SER A 102 23.14 10.63 5.15
CA SER A 102 23.79 9.47 4.55
C SER A 102 23.06 8.93 3.31
N ILE A 103 21.77 9.25 3.14
CA ILE A 103 20.98 8.87 1.97
C ILE A 103 20.84 10.09 1.06
N ASP A 104 21.21 9.92 -0.21
CA ASP A 104 20.98 10.93 -1.25
C ASP A 104 19.46 11.07 -1.52
N PRO A 105 18.89 12.28 -1.50
CA PRO A 105 17.49 12.51 -1.82
C PRO A 105 17.04 11.93 -3.18
N LEU A 106 17.96 11.68 -4.11
CA LEU A 106 17.67 11.00 -5.38
C LEU A 106 17.03 9.61 -5.19
N PHE A 107 17.27 8.94 -4.06
CA PHE A 107 16.70 7.63 -3.76
C PHE A 107 15.29 7.70 -3.14
N TYR A 108 14.72 8.89 -2.93
CA TYR A 108 13.38 9.05 -2.39
C TYR A 108 12.32 9.06 -3.50
N ASP A 109 11.37 8.11 -3.45
CA ASP A 109 10.20 8.09 -4.35
C ASP A 109 9.01 8.84 -3.73
N LYS A 110 8.36 8.23 -2.73
CA LYS A 110 7.17 8.78 -2.08
C LYS A 110 7.42 9.05 -0.61
N ALA A 111 7.06 10.26 -0.20
CA ALA A 111 7.08 10.66 1.19
C ALA A 111 5.79 10.22 1.91
N TYR A 112 5.98 9.60 3.07
CA TYR A 112 4.90 9.22 3.98
C TYR A 112 5.15 9.78 5.37
N LEU A 113 4.07 10.05 6.10
CA LEU A 113 4.12 10.46 7.49
C LEU A 113 3.70 9.30 8.37
N LEU A 114 4.51 9.01 9.39
CA LEU A 114 4.16 8.07 10.46
C LEU A 114 3.61 8.83 11.67
N ALA A 115 2.56 8.27 12.26
CA ALA A 115 2.05 8.73 13.55
C ALA A 115 1.78 7.53 14.46
N PRO A 116 1.88 7.67 15.79
CA PRO A 116 1.59 6.57 16.70
C PRO A 116 0.11 6.18 16.65
N ASP A 117 -0.18 4.88 16.69
CA ASP A 117 -1.55 4.39 16.90
C ASP A 117 -1.87 4.29 18.40
N LYS A 118 -3.08 3.82 18.75
CA LYS A 118 -3.51 3.61 20.13
C LYS A 118 -2.46 2.81 20.90
N ARG A 119 -2.00 3.36 22.04
CA ARG A 119 -0.96 2.82 22.93
C ARG A 119 0.50 2.94 22.43
N GLY A 120 0.76 3.42 21.22
CA GLY A 120 2.12 3.64 20.68
C GLY A 120 2.74 5.01 21.00
N GLY A 121 2.00 5.93 21.62
CA GLY A 121 2.41 7.34 21.77
C GLY A 121 3.75 7.56 22.49
N LYS A 122 3.87 7.09 23.74
CA LYS A 122 5.09 7.25 24.55
C LYS A 122 6.35 6.65 23.90
N PRO A 123 6.36 5.37 23.46
CA PRO A 123 7.57 4.80 22.86
C PRO A 123 7.90 5.44 21.50
N TYR A 124 6.89 5.82 20.70
CA TYR A 124 7.12 6.54 19.45
C TYR A 124 7.77 7.90 19.68
N GLU A 125 7.27 8.66 20.65
CA GLU A 125 7.82 9.97 21.00
C GLU A 125 9.26 9.87 21.51
N LEU A 126 9.55 8.87 22.36
CA LEU A 126 10.91 8.62 22.84
C LEU A 126 11.86 8.31 21.68
N LEU A 127 11.45 7.43 20.75
CA LEU A 127 12.23 7.11 19.56
C LEU A 127 12.49 8.34 18.70
N ALA A 128 11.44 9.13 18.42
CA ALA A 128 11.54 10.36 17.63
C ALA A 128 12.47 11.39 18.30
N GLN A 129 12.38 11.57 19.62
CA GLN A 129 13.27 12.47 20.37
C GLN A 129 14.72 11.96 20.36
N ALA A 130 14.95 10.66 20.54
CA ALA A 130 16.29 10.07 20.52
C ALA A 130 16.97 10.22 19.14
N MET A 131 16.22 9.98 18.05
CA MET A 131 16.70 10.20 16.69
C MET A 131 17.06 11.66 16.43
N ARG A 132 16.20 12.61 16.83
CA ARG A 132 16.47 14.05 16.71
C ARG A 132 17.71 14.49 17.49
N LYS A 133 17.84 14.05 18.75
CA LYS A 133 19.00 14.39 19.59
C LYS A 133 20.31 13.81 19.07
N SER A 134 20.26 12.65 18.42
CA SER A 134 21.45 11.98 17.87
C SER A 134 21.73 12.34 16.40
N GLY A 135 20.86 13.09 15.72
CA GLY A 135 21.01 13.44 14.31
C GLY A 135 20.95 12.23 13.37
N ARG A 136 20.14 11.23 13.72
CA ARG A 136 20.03 9.95 12.98
C ARG A 136 18.64 9.73 12.40
N CYS A 137 18.58 9.01 11.29
CA CYS A 137 17.37 8.43 10.71
C CYS A 137 17.39 6.90 10.83
N ALA A 138 16.19 6.30 10.81
CA ALA A 138 16.01 4.85 10.83
C ALA A 138 15.90 4.32 9.40
N LEU A 139 16.70 3.31 9.06
CA LEU A 139 16.63 2.55 7.83
C LEU A 139 15.82 1.28 8.06
N ALA A 140 14.79 1.06 7.25
CA ALA A 140 13.87 -0.06 7.33
C ALA A 140 13.46 -0.53 5.92
#